data_AF-A0AAU4SC59-F1
#
_entry.id   AF-A0AAU4SC59-F1
#
_cell.length_a   1.000
_cell.length_b   1.000
_cell.length_c   1.000
_cell.angle_alpha   90.00
_cell.angle_beta   90.00
_cell.angle_gamma   90.00
#
_symmetry.space_group_name_H-M   'P 1'
#
loop_
_entity.id
_entity.type
_entity.pdbx_description
1 polymer ?
#
loop_
_entity_poly.entity_id
_entity_poly.type
_entity_poly.pdbx_seq_one_letter_code
_entity_poly.pdbx_strand_id
1 'polypeptide(L)'
;MIGRLRRAYGRLRLGTRLALGLGVLSLVVFAVVGTALTTYMRDYLSAQLDTQLAQGQIAQSKSIEDHGTLTGKKYYSWFYAVYDVTDGAPVLRRPEDPADLPEDVDDFTALARAQTAASTEVLRTEHLKGVGEYRLRACEVEPGVVLVSAAPMDDIDDTVGQLITIQAVTFGLALAALVVAGRSLLRRGLQPLSDMAHTARGITSHDLTDSARLPVRHDGRSGGPEVEELRTAFNTMLEHIDESLAVRTEAEQRLRRFVADASHELRTPLMSVRGYADLFQYAAANAPEERDKHLARLRAEAARMGFLLDDLLLLARLDAAEVETPLRPRETDLVELVEEAADAFRASHADHPLTVEPGPPSLPARVDPQRVRQVLDNLLTNAAMHTPPGTEVSVTLSVSGGMARIRVADAGPGIPPADRERVFDRFYRVDKARSRDRGGSGLGLAVAASLIRAHGGTIELAGEPGSTTFTVSLSLTKP
;
A
#
# COMPACT_ATOMS: atom_id res chain seq x y z
N MET A 1 -27.65 -5.56 -30.13
CA MET A 1 -26.20 -5.88 -30.20
C MET A 1 -25.36 -4.97 -29.29
N ILE A 2 -25.54 -3.64 -29.34
CA ILE A 2 -24.79 -2.63 -28.57
C ILE A 2 -24.81 -2.85 -27.04
N GLY A 3 -25.96 -3.26 -26.47
CA GLY A 3 -26.09 -3.50 -25.01
C GLY A 3 -25.34 -4.72 -24.46
N ARG A 4 -25.01 -5.73 -25.30
CA ARG A 4 -24.18 -6.88 -24.90
C ARG A 4 -22.69 -6.54 -24.95
N LEU A 5 -22.27 -5.80 -25.98
CA LEU A 5 -20.91 -5.26 -26.10
C LEU A 5 -20.55 -4.32 -24.95
N ARG A 6 -21.47 -3.43 -24.55
CA ARG A 6 -21.24 -2.50 -23.43
C ARG A 6 -21.08 -3.22 -22.09
N ARG A 7 -21.82 -4.30 -21.86
CA ARG A 7 -21.69 -5.16 -20.66
C ARG A 7 -20.40 -5.98 -20.66
N ALA A 8 -20.00 -6.54 -21.80
CA ALA A 8 -18.72 -7.24 -21.94
C ALA A 8 -17.53 -6.29 -21.74
N TYR A 9 -17.61 -5.07 -22.29
CA TYR A 9 -16.60 -4.03 -22.11
C TYR A 9 -16.43 -3.60 -20.65
N GLY A 10 -17.53 -3.51 -19.89
CA GLY A 10 -17.49 -3.18 -18.46
C GLY A 10 -16.76 -4.21 -17.58
N ARG A 11 -16.69 -5.49 -18.02
CA ARG A 11 -16.01 -6.57 -17.29
C ARG A 11 -14.51 -6.67 -17.56
N LEU A 12 -14.00 -5.96 -18.57
CA LEU A 12 -12.58 -5.96 -18.91
C LEU A 12 -11.79 -5.07 -17.95
N ARG A 13 -10.54 -5.46 -17.66
CA ARG A 13 -9.59 -4.64 -16.89
C ARG A 13 -9.48 -3.25 -17.54
N LEU A 14 -9.38 -2.19 -16.73
CA LEU A 14 -9.36 -0.79 -17.18
C LEU A 14 -8.36 -0.55 -18.31
N GLY A 15 -7.15 -1.11 -18.22
CA GLY A 15 -6.14 -0.98 -19.28
C GLY A 15 -6.52 -1.64 -20.61
N THR A 16 -7.34 -2.70 -20.60
CA THR A 16 -7.86 -3.27 -21.86
C THR A 16 -8.95 -2.39 -22.46
N ARG A 17 -9.75 -1.73 -21.61
CA ARG A 17 -10.78 -0.79 -22.05
C ARG A 17 -10.15 0.43 -22.73
N LEU A 18 -9.18 1.07 -22.08
CA LEU A 18 -8.49 2.23 -22.64
C LEU A 18 -7.79 1.92 -23.98
N ALA A 19 -7.08 0.80 -24.07
CA ALA A 19 -6.42 0.40 -25.32
C ALA A 19 -7.42 0.16 -26.47
N LEU A 20 -8.57 -0.47 -26.19
CA LEU A 20 -9.63 -0.65 -27.18
C LEU A 20 -10.31 0.67 -27.56
N GLY A 21 -10.53 1.56 -26.58
CA GLY A 21 -11.09 2.89 -26.83
C GLY A 21 -10.20 3.72 -27.75
N LEU A 22 -8.89 3.71 -27.51
CA LEU A 22 -7.90 4.39 -28.35
C LEU A 22 -7.83 3.75 -29.74
N GLY A 23 -7.91 2.41 -29.83
CA GLY A 23 -8.02 1.71 -31.11
C GLY A 23 -9.27 2.11 -31.91
N VAL A 24 -10.44 2.25 -31.27
CA VAL A 24 -11.65 2.72 -31.95
C VAL A 24 -11.50 4.15 -32.45
N LEU A 25 -10.91 5.04 -31.65
CA LEU A 25 -10.63 6.42 -32.08
C LEU A 25 -9.68 6.45 -33.29
N SER A 26 -8.60 5.68 -33.25
CA SER A 26 -7.66 5.56 -34.36
C SER A 26 -8.32 4.99 -35.62
N LEU A 27 -9.22 4.01 -35.48
CA LEU A 27 -9.97 3.46 -36.60
C LEU A 27 -10.83 4.53 -37.29
N VAL A 28 -11.50 5.40 -36.52
CA VAL A 28 -12.28 6.52 -37.08
C VAL A 28 -11.38 7.48 -37.83
N VAL A 29 -10.23 7.85 -37.24
CA VAL A 29 -9.26 8.74 -37.91
C VAL A 29 -8.75 8.11 -39.20
N PHE A 30 -8.38 6.83 -39.19
CA PHE A 30 -7.93 6.11 -40.39
C PHE A 30 -9.01 6.02 -41.46
N ALA A 31 -10.28 5.81 -41.08
CA ALA A 31 -11.39 5.80 -42.02
C ALA A 31 -11.59 7.18 -42.69
N VAL A 32 -11.53 8.27 -41.91
CA VAL A 32 -11.67 9.64 -42.44
C VAL A 32 -10.50 9.98 -43.37
N VAL A 33 -9.27 9.74 -42.93
CA VAL A 33 -8.05 10.03 -43.71
C VAL A 33 -8.00 9.18 -44.98
N GLY A 34 -8.29 7.87 -44.87
CA GLY A 34 -8.32 6.96 -46.02
C GLY A 34 -9.37 7.36 -47.05
N THR A 35 -10.58 7.69 -46.60
CA THR A 35 -11.65 8.18 -47.49
C THR A 35 -11.23 9.47 -48.18
N ALA A 36 -10.74 10.47 -47.44
CA ALA A 36 -10.31 11.74 -48.01
C ALA A 36 -9.19 11.59 -49.04
N LEU A 37 -8.16 10.78 -48.74
CA LEU A 37 -7.04 10.55 -49.65
C LEU A 37 -7.48 9.79 -50.91
N THR A 38 -8.38 8.82 -50.76
CA THR A 38 -8.91 8.04 -51.88
C THR A 38 -9.77 8.92 -52.80
N THR A 39 -10.68 9.72 -52.23
CA THR A 39 -11.49 10.68 -53.00
C THR A 39 -10.60 11.69 -53.72
N TYR A 40 -9.63 12.30 -53.01
CA TYR A 40 -8.70 13.25 -53.61
C TYR A 40 -7.90 12.66 -54.76
N MET A 41 -7.38 11.43 -54.60
CA MET A 41 -6.61 10.77 -55.65
C MET A 41 -7.47 10.47 -56.88
N ARG A 42 -8.72 10.00 -56.68
CA ARG A 42 -9.65 9.74 -57.78
C ARG A 42 -9.96 11.02 -58.54
N ASP A 43 -10.31 12.10 -57.83
CA ASP A 43 -10.61 13.40 -58.44
C ASP A 43 -9.41 13.96 -59.20
N TYR A 44 -8.20 13.83 -58.64
CA TYR A 44 -6.96 14.25 -59.29
C TYR A 44 -6.69 13.47 -60.58
N LEU A 45 -6.79 12.14 -60.55
CA LEU A 45 -6.56 11.29 -61.72
C LEU A 45 -7.62 11.52 -62.79
N SER A 46 -8.90 11.71 -62.41
CA SER A 46 -9.96 12.04 -63.36
C SER A 46 -9.74 13.42 -64.01
N ALA A 47 -9.34 14.44 -63.25
CA ALA A 47 -9.01 15.75 -63.80
C ALA A 47 -7.77 15.72 -64.72
N GLN A 48 -6.79 14.88 -64.39
CA GLN A 48 -5.62 14.64 -65.24
C GLN A 48 -6.03 13.95 -66.54
N LEU A 49 -6.93 12.96 -66.50
CA LEU A 49 -7.46 12.29 -67.68
C LEU A 49 -8.26 13.25 -68.57
N ASP A 50 -9.09 14.11 -67.97
CA ASP A 50 -9.83 15.17 -68.69
C ASP A 50 -8.86 16.12 -69.43
N THR A 51 -7.75 16.47 -68.79
CA THR A 51 -6.69 17.30 -69.40
C THR A 51 -5.99 16.57 -70.55
N GLN A 52 -5.70 15.28 -70.39
CA GLN A 52 -5.11 14.45 -71.45
C GLN A 52 -6.05 14.30 -72.64
N LEU A 53 -7.35 14.10 -72.39
CA LEU A 53 -8.40 14.06 -73.43
C LEU A 53 -8.43 15.37 -74.22
N ALA A 54 -8.39 16.51 -73.53
CA ALA A 54 -8.37 17.82 -74.17
C ALA A 54 -7.14 18.02 -75.06
N GLN A 55 -5.95 17.71 -74.56
CA GLN A 55 -4.70 17.79 -75.33
C GLN A 55 -4.67 16.80 -76.51
N GLY A 56 -5.22 15.60 -76.32
CA GLY A 56 -5.38 14.59 -77.36
C GLY A 56 -6.25 15.10 -78.51
N GLN A 57 -7.40 15.70 -78.19
CA GLN A 57 -8.31 16.25 -79.20
C GLN A 57 -7.73 17.45 -79.93
N ILE A 58 -6.99 18.34 -79.26
CA ILE A 58 -6.29 19.46 -79.93
C ILE A 58 -5.22 18.94 -80.91
N ALA A 59 -4.51 17.87 -80.55
CA ALA A 59 -3.53 17.27 -81.46
C ALA A 59 -4.20 16.61 -82.67
N GLN A 60 -5.37 16.02 -82.48
CA GLN A 60 -6.12 15.30 -83.51
C GLN A 60 -6.99 16.20 -84.39
N SER A 61 -7.40 17.39 -83.92
CA SER A 61 -8.20 18.34 -84.72
C SER A 61 -7.47 18.75 -85.99
N LYS A 62 -6.14 18.92 -85.93
CA LYS A 62 -5.32 19.24 -87.11
C LYS A 62 -5.35 18.12 -88.17
N SER A 63 -5.37 16.86 -87.74
CA SER A 63 -5.50 15.73 -88.67
C SER A 63 -6.87 15.73 -89.36
N ILE A 64 -7.92 16.11 -88.63
CA ILE A 64 -9.28 16.18 -89.17
C ILE A 64 -9.40 17.32 -90.19
N GLU A 65 -8.74 18.45 -89.93
CA GLU A 65 -8.66 19.58 -90.87
C GLU A 65 -7.92 19.22 -92.15
N ASP A 66 -6.79 18.51 -92.03
CA ASP A 66 -5.96 18.14 -93.17
C ASP A 66 -6.52 16.96 -94.02
N HIS A 67 -7.26 16.03 -93.40
CA HIS A 67 -7.68 14.76 -94.04
C HIS A 67 -9.19 14.47 -94.00
N GLY A 68 -9.99 15.29 -93.33
CA GLY A 68 -11.44 15.12 -93.17
C GLY A 68 -11.87 14.01 -92.19
N THR A 69 -10.92 13.19 -91.71
CA THR A 69 -11.09 12.12 -90.73
C THR A 69 -9.85 12.00 -89.85
N LEU A 70 -9.94 11.19 -88.78
CA LEU A 70 -8.81 10.91 -87.90
C LEU A 70 -7.77 10.04 -88.63
N THR A 71 -6.52 10.47 -88.72
CA THR A 71 -5.41 9.65 -89.21
C THR A 71 -4.28 9.56 -88.18
N GLY A 72 -3.77 8.36 -87.93
CA GLY A 72 -2.66 8.14 -86.99
C GLY A 72 -3.02 8.36 -85.51
N LYS A 73 -3.75 7.41 -84.93
CA LYS A 73 -4.16 7.43 -83.52
C LYS A 73 -2.96 7.54 -82.57
N LYS A 74 -3.05 8.47 -81.61
CA LYS A 74 -1.98 8.72 -80.62
C LYS A 74 -2.03 7.77 -79.42
N TYR A 75 -3.23 7.33 -79.02
CA TYR A 75 -3.46 6.43 -77.89
C TYR A 75 -4.31 5.24 -78.32
N TYR A 76 -3.72 4.04 -78.41
CA TYR A 76 -4.39 2.84 -78.95
C TYR A 76 -5.61 2.39 -78.13
N SER A 77 -5.63 2.65 -76.83
CA SER A 77 -6.71 2.26 -75.91
C SER A 77 -7.91 3.22 -75.91
N TRP A 78 -7.83 4.35 -76.62
CA TRP A 78 -8.89 5.35 -76.65
C TRP A 78 -9.82 5.11 -77.83
N PHE A 79 -11.03 5.64 -77.80
CA PHE A 79 -11.92 5.65 -78.96
C PHE A 79 -12.11 7.07 -79.47
N TYR A 80 -12.29 7.22 -80.78
CA TYR A 80 -12.48 8.50 -81.44
C TYR A 80 -13.59 8.39 -82.48
N ALA A 81 -14.56 9.29 -82.41
CA ALA A 81 -15.63 9.40 -83.41
C ALA A 81 -15.76 10.84 -83.88
N VAL A 82 -15.82 11.04 -85.19
CA VAL A 82 -16.02 12.36 -85.81
C VAL A 82 -17.44 12.43 -86.32
N TYR A 83 -18.19 13.45 -85.90
CA TYR A 83 -19.57 13.68 -86.32
C TYR A 83 -19.67 14.96 -87.13
N ASP A 84 -20.41 14.90 -88.22
CA ASP A 84 -20.89 16.09 -88.93
C ASP A 84 -22.24 16.50 -88.32
N VAL A 85 -22.35 17.76 -87.88
CA VAL A 85 -23.54 18.30 -87.21
C VAL A 85 -24.16 19.48 -87.96
N THR A 86 -23.73 19.73 -89.21
CA THR A 86 -24.19 20.86 -90.03
C THR A 86 -25.71 20.88 -90.25
N ASP A 87 -26.34 19.70 -90.41
CA ASP A 87 -27.79 19.53 -90.59
C ASP A 87 -28.57 19.36 -89.26
N GLY A 88 -27.94 19.63 -88.12
CA GLY A 88 -28.55 19.60 -86.79
C GLY A 88 -28.70 18.21 -86.16
N ALA A 89 -28.63 17.13 -86.93
CA ALA A 89 -28.50 15.76 -86.42
C ALA A 89 -27.04 15.27 -86.60
N PRO A 90 -26.37 14.76 -85.55
CA PRO A 90 -25.01 14.25 -85.67
C PRO A 90 -24.97 13.02 -86.59
N VAL A 91 -24.22 13.12 -87.68
CA VAL A 91 -23.96 12.04 -88.64
C VAL A 91 -22.51 11.58 -88.47
N LEU A 92 -22.31 10.30 -88.11
CA LEU A 92 -20.99 9.72 -87.92
C LEU A 92 -20.22 9.67 -89.25
N ARG A 93 -19.02 10.26 -89.29
CA ARG A 93 -18.08 10.11 -90.40
C ARG A 93 -17.42 8.74 -90.35
N ARG A 94 -17.11 8.19 -91.52
CA ARG A 94 -16.47 6.88 -91.63
C ARG A 94 -15.03 6.96 -91.06
N PRO A 95 -14.68 6.14 -90.05
CA PRO A 95 -13.32 6.12 -89.51
C PRO A 95 -12.35 5.49 -90.52
N GLU A 96 -11.05 5.77 -90.37
CA GLU A 96 -9.99 5.10 -91.12
C GLU A 96 -9.88 3.62 -90.71
N ASP A 97 -9.89 3.34 -89.40
CA ASP A 97 -9.91 2.00 -88.83
C ASP A 97 -11.23 1.76 -88.06
N PRO A 98 -12.03 0.72 -88.39
CA PRO A 98 -13.21 0.35 -87.61
C PRO A 98 -12.95 0.12 -86.10
N ALA A 99 -11.71 -0.22 -85.71
CA ALA A 99 -11.32 -0.39 -84.30
C ALA A 99 -11.24 0.92 -83.52
N ASP A 100 -11.35 2.09 -84.17
CA ASP A 100 -11.38 3.39 -83.51
C ASP A 100 -12.74 3.74 -82.90
N LEU A 101 -13.76 2.96 -83.20
CA LEU A 101 -15.09 3.08 -82.62
C LEU A 101 -15.39 1.93 -81.66
N PRO A 102 -16.17 2.18 -80.59
CA PRO A 102 -16.77 1.11 -79.80
C PRO A 102 -17.80 0.32 -80.62
N GLU A 103 -18.18 -0.87 -80.15
CA GLU A 103 -19.23 -1.69 -80.79
C GLU A 103 -20.58 -0.96 -80.87
N ASP A 104 -20.85 -0.10 -79.88
CA ASP A 104 -22.05 0.73 -79.79
C ASP A 104 -21.65 2.21 -79.69
N VAL A 105 -22.12 3.02 -80.65
CA VAL A 105 -21.79 4.44 -80.78
C VAL A 105 -22.92 5.36 -80.30
N ASP A 106 -23.99 4.80 -79.74
CA ASP A 106 -25.16 5.58 -79.29
C ASP A 106 -24.77 6.62 -78.22
N ASP A 107 -23.93 6.24 -77.26
CA ASP A 107 -23.43 7.16 -76.21
C ASP A 107 -22.57 8.28 -76.79
N PHE A 108 -21.78 7.98 -77.83
CA PHE A 108 -20.97 8.98 -78.54
C PHE A 108 -21.86 9.94 -79.33
N THR A 109 -22.89 9.41 -80.01
CA THR A 109 -23.85 10.19 -80.78
C THR A 109 -24.67 11.10 -79.85
N ALA A 110 -25.07 10.59 -78.67
CA ALA A 110 -25.77 11.35 -77.65
C ALA A 110 -24.89 12.48 -77.08
N LEU A 111 -23.60 12.21 -76.85
CA LEU A 111 -22.65 13.21 -76.37
C LEU A 111 -22.35 14.28 -77.42
N ALA A 112 -22.21 13.90 -78.70
CA ALA A 112 -22.06 14.84 -79.81
C ALA A 112 -23.28 15.78 -79.90
N ARG A 113 -24.50 15.23 -79.82
CA ARG A 113 -25.73 16.03 -79.79
C ARG A 113 -25.78 16.99 -78.59
N ALA A 114 -25.37 16.51 -77.42
CA ALA A 114 -25.32 17.33 -76.21
C ALA A 114 -24.32 18.48 -76.34
N GLN A 115 -23.18 18.23 -76.98
CA GLN A 115 -22.17 19.24 -77.28
C GLN A 115 -22.72 20.31 -78.22
N THR A 116 -23.38 19.92 -79.31
CA THR A 116 -24.01 20.88 -80.25
C THR A 116 -25.05 21.77 -79.55
N ALA A 117 -25.85 21.19 -78.65
CA ALA A 117 -26.86 21.94 -77.89
C ALA A 117 -26.24 22.87 -76.83
N ALA A 118 -25.13 22.48 -76.21
CA ALA A 118 -24.45 23.27 -75.18
C ALA A 118 -23.48 24.32 -75.74
N SER A 119 -23.06 24.18 -77.01
CA SER A 119 -22.05 25.01 -77.69
C SER A 119 -20.74 25.19 -76.91
N THR A 120 -20.45 24.26 -76.00
CA THR A 120 -19.26 24.20 -75.16
C THR A 120 -18.79 22.76 -75.09
N GLU A 121 -17.58 22.49 -74.59
CA GLU A 121 -17.12 21.12 -74.39
C GLU A 121 -18.02 20.38 -73.37
N VAL A 122 -18.26 19.10 -73.62
CA VAL A 122 -19.05 18.26 -72.71
C VAL A 122 -18.23 17.04 -72.32
N LEU A 123 -18.08 16.83 -71.01
CA LEU A 123 -17.44 15.65 -70.45
C LEU A 123 -18.45 14.78 -69.73
N ARG A 124 -18.41 13.46 -69.97
CA ARG A 124 -19.24 12.46 -69.29
C ARG A 124 -18.46 11.20 -69.01
N THR A 125 -18.87 10.47 -67.98
CA THR A 125 -18.40 9.11 -67.75
C THR A 125 -19.54 8.18 -68.09
N GLU A 126 -19.31 7.25 -69.03
CA GLU A 126 -20.32 6.31 -69.51
C GLU A 126 -19.75 4.89 -69.50
N HIS A 127 -20.62 3.90 -69.28
CA HIS A 127 -20.25 2.50 -69.35
C HIS A 127 -20.48 1.96 -70.76
N LEU A 128 -19.41 1.88 -71.54
CA LEU A 128 -19.46 1.39 -72.91
C LEU A 128 -19.57 -0.14 -72.93
N LYS A 129 -20.57 -0.63 -73.65
CA LYS A 129 -20.88 -2.06 -73.74
C LYS A 129 -19.68 -2.85 -74.25
N GLY A 130 -19.30 -3.91 -73.52
CA GLY A 130 -18.23 -4.83 -73.90
C GLY A 130 -16.81 -4.39 -73.52
N VAL A 131 -16.61 -3.13 -73.10
CA VAL A 131 -15.27 -2.58 -72.83
C VAL A 131 -15.12 -1.88 -71.47
N GLY A 132 -16.19 -1.43 -70.80
CA GLY A 132 -16.12 -0.93 -69.41
C GLY A 132 -16.46 0.55 -69.24
N GLU A 133 -16.02 1.15 -68.13
CA GLU A 133 -16.23 2.59 -67.89
C GLU A 133 -15.20 3.44 -68.66
N TYR A 134 -15.71 4.42 -69.39
CA TYR A 134 -14.90 5.35 -70.16
C TYR A 134 -15.25 6.79 -69.81
N ARG A 135 -14.24 7.65 -69.83
CA ARG A 135 -14.38 9.09 -69.75
C ARG A 135 -14.44 9.65 -71.16
N LEU A 136 -15.59 10.21 -71.53
CA LEU A 136 -15.86 10.78 -72.84
C LEU A 136 -15.73 12.31 -72.79
N ARG A 137 -15.15 12.90 -73.85
CA ARG A 137 -15.10 14.34 -74.12
C ARG A 137 -15.57 14.63 -75.54
N ALA A 138 -16.56 15.51 -75.69
CA ALA A 138 -17.01 16.01 -76.98
C ALA A 138 -16.64 17.49 -77.14
N CYS A 139 -16.06 17.85 -78.28
CA CYS A 139 -15.69 19.23 -78.61
C CYS A 139 -15.88 19.47 -80.11
N GLU A 140 -16.41 20.64 -80.47
CA GLU A 140 -16.37 21.12 -81.85
C GLU A 140 -14.91 21.42 -82.23
N VAL A 141 -14.44 20.81 -83.32
CA VAL A 141 -13.06 20.96 -83.81
C VAL A 141 -12.98 21.87 -85.04
N GLU A 142 -14.04 21.89 -85.83
CA GLU A 142 -14.28 22.80 -86.95
C GLU A 142 -15.75 23.19 -86.94
N PRO A 143 -16.15 24.32 -87.56
CA PRO A 143 -17.55 24.70 -87.67
C PRO A 143 -18.40 23.57 -88.27
N GLY A 144 -19.31 23.01 -87.47
CA GLY A 144 -20.17 21.89 -87.88
C GLY A 144 -19.54 20.49 -87.78
N VAL A 145 -18.36 20.35 -87.15
CA VAL A 145 -17.68 19.06 -86.96
C VAL A 145 -17.35 18.86 -85.48
N VAL A 146 -17.89 17.80 -84.89
CA VAL A 146 -17.69 17.44 -83.47
C VAL A 146 -16.82 16.20 -83.37
N LEU A 147 -15.72 16.30 -82.63
CA LEU A 147 -14.90 15.15 -82.25
C LEU A 147 -15.33 14.67 -80.87
N VAL A 148 -15.64 13.38 -80.76
CA VAL A 148 -15.85 12.69 -79.49
C VAL A 148 -14.68 11.75 -79.24
N SER A 149 -14.02 11.89 -78.10
CA SER A 149 -12.95 11.00 -77.65
C SER A 149 -13.35 10.32 -76.36
N ALA A 150 -12.97 9.05 -76.19
CA ALA A 150 -13.18 8.31 -74.95
C ALA A 150 -11.90 7.65 -74.48
N ALA A 151 -11.54 7.86 -73.22
CA ALA A 151 -10.41 7.22 -72.57
C ALA A 151 -10.88 6.23 -71.50
N PRO A 152 -10.24 5.05 -71.36
CA PRO A 152 -10.63 4.05 -70.37
C PRO A 152 -10.38 4.57 -68.96
N MET A 153 -11.29 4.24 -68.03
CA MET A 153 -11.14 4.55 -66.59
C MET A 153 -10.46 3.43 -65.81
N ASP A 154 -10.21 2.27 -66.43
CA ASP A 154 -9.63 1.09 -65.78
C ASP A 154 -8.30 1.40 -65.07
N ASP A 155 -7.40 2.16 -65.70
CA ASP A 155 -6.12 2.57 -65.10
C ASP A 155 -6.32 3.40 -63.82
N ILE A 156 -7.36 4.24 -63.77
CA ILE A 156 -7.70 5.05 -62.60
C ILE A 156 -8.25 4.14 -61.50
N ASP A 157 -9.21 3.30 -61.83
CA ASP A 157 -9.87 2.42 -60.86
C ASP A 157 -8.90 1.38 -60.28
N ASP A 158 -7.98 0.84 -61.10
CA ASP A 158 -6.90 -0.05 -60.65
C ASP A 158 -5.93 0.69 -59.72
N THR A 159 -5.53 1.92 -60.07
CA THR A 159 -4.64 2.73 -59.24
C THR A 159 -5.30 3.06 -57.89
N VAL A 160 -6.58 3.44 -57.91
CA VAL A 160 -7.37 3.73 -56.70
C VAL A 160 -7.58 2.45 -55.88
N GLY A 161 -7.86 1.32 -56.51
CA GLY A 161 -7.99 0.02 -55.83
C GLY A 161 -6.70 -0.44 -55.16
N GLN A 162 -5.55 -0.25 -55.83
CA GLN A 162 -4.24 -0.52 -55.25
C GLN A 162 -3.98 0.40 -54.06
N LEU A 163 -4.31 1.69 -54.16
CA LEU A 163 -4.20 2.64 -53.06
C LEU A 163 -5.06 2.22 -51.85
N ILE A 164 -6.33 1.85 -52.07
CA ILE A 164 -7.22 1.36 -51.01
C ILE A 164 -6.64 0.11 -50.34
N THR A 165 -6.11 -0.83 -51.12
CA THR A 165 -5.50 -2.06 -50.59
C THR A 165 -4.28 -1.75 -49.72
N ILE A 166 -3.38 -0.90 -50.21
CA ILE A 166 -2.19 -0.45 -49.45
C ILE A 166 -2.60 0.27 -48.17
N GLN A 167 -3.59 1.18 -48.23
CA GLN A 167 -4.12 1.89 -47.07
C GLN A 167 -4.72 0.92 -46.05
N ALA A 168 -5.57 -0.01 -46.47
CA ALA A 168 -6.23 -0.98 -45.59
C ALA A 168 -5.21 -1.85 -44.85
N VAL A 169 -4.19 -2.36 -45.56
CA VAL A 169 -3.11 -3.14 -44.96
C VAL A 169 -2.29 -2.30 -43.98
N THR A 170 -1.87 -1.10 -44.40
CA THR A 170 -1.02 -0.22 -43.59
C THR A 170 -1.74 0.25 -42.32
N PHE A 171 -2.99 0.70 -42.43
CA PHE A 171 -3.81 1.11 -41.30
C PHE A 171 -4.17 -0.06 -40.40
N GLY A 172 -4.42 -1.25 -40.96
CA GLY A 172 -4.64 -2.47 -40.19
C GLY A 172 -3.43 -2.85 -39.33
N LEU A 173 -2.23 -2.83 -39.91
CA LEU A 173 -0.98 -3.08 -39.19
C LEU A 173 -0.71 -2.01 -38.12
N ALA A 174 -0.89 -0.74 -38.46
CA ALA A 174 -0.72 0.37 -37.52
C ALA A 174 -1.69 0.25 -36.33
N LEU A 175 -2.95 -0.11 -36.59
CA LEU A 175 -3.96 -0.32 -35.54
C LEU A 175 -3.59 -1.50 -34.63
N ALA A 176 -3.16 -2.62 -35.21
CA ALA A 176 -2.72 -3.79 -34.44
C ALA A 176 -1.52 -3.44 -33.55
N ALA A 177 -0.52 -2.76 -34.09
CA ALA A 177 0.65 -2.30 -33.34
C ALA A 177 0.25 -1.37 -32.18
N LEU A 178 -0.66 -0.42 -32.42
CA LEU A 178 -1.15 0.53 -31.42
C LEU A 178 -1.90 -0.18 -30.28
N VAL A 179 -2.76 -1.16 -30.60
CA VAL A 179 -3.50 -1.93 -29.58
C VAL A 179 -2.54 -2.78 -28.74
N VAL A 180 -1.56 -3.45 -29.36
CA VAL A 180 -0.56 -4.27 -28.66
C VAL A 180 0.34 -3.41 -27.76
N ALA A 181 0.88 -2.32 -28.30
CA ALA A 181 1.72 -1.38 -27.56
C ALA A 181 0.95 -0.75 -26.39
N GLY A 182 -0.26 -0.25 -26.63
CA GLY A 182 -1.12 0.32 -25.61
C GLY A 182 -1.42 -0.67 -24.49
N ARG A 183 -1.79 -1.92 -24.83
CA ARG A 183 -2.02 -2.98 -23.83
C ARG A 183 -0.77 -3.30 -23.01
N SER A 184 0.41 -3.35 -23.65
CA SER A 184 1.67 -3.65 -22.99
C SER A 184 2.07 -2.55 -22.00
N LEU A 185 2.00 -1.29 -22.42
CA LEU A 185 2.27 -0.11 -21.59
C LEU A 185 1.34 -0.06 -20.38
N LEU A 186 0.03 -0.23 -20.59
CA LEU A 186 -0.96 -0.24 -19.51
C LEU A 186 -0.78 -1.41 -18.55
N ARG A 187 -0.38 -2.60 -19.04
CA ARG A 187 -0.06 -3.73 -18.16
C ARG A 187 1.15 -3.43 -17.30
N ARG A 188 2.26 -2.96 -17.89
CA ARG A 188 3.49 -2.66 -17.14
C ARG A 188 3.30 -1.53 -16.14
N GLY A 189 2.57 -0.47 -16.51
CA GLY A 189 2.33 0.68 -15.62
C GLY A 189 1.40 0.39 -14.44
N LEU A 190 0.39 -0.49 -14.62
CA LEU A 190 -0.63 -0.75 -13.59
C LEU A 190 -0.43 -2.06 -12.83
N GLN A 191 0.50 -2.91 -13.24
CA GLN A 191 0.81 -4.17 -12.54
C GLN A 191 1.19 -3.95 -11.06
N PRO A 192 2.06 -2.99 -10.69
CA PRO A 192 2.43 -2.77 -9.29
C PRO A 192 1.22 -2.47 -8.39
N LEU A 193 0.26 -1.69 -8.89
CA LEU A 193 -0.97 -1.38 -8.17
C LEU A 193 -1.84 -2.62 -7.92
N SER A 194 -1.87 -3.53 -8.91
CA SER A 194 -2.58 -4.81 -8.77
C SER A 194 -1.92 -5.68 -7.70
N ASP A 195 -0.58 -5.71 -7.67
CA ASP A 195 0.18 -6.53 -6.74
C ASP A 195 0.00 -6.02 -5.29
N MET A 196 0.07 -4.71 -5.07
CA MET A 196 -0.22 -4.08 -3.77
C MET A 196 -1.66 -4.35 -3.30
N ALA A 197 -2.64 -4.24 -4.21
CA ALA A 197 -4.03 -4.55 -3.89
C ALA A 197 -4.25 -6.04 -3.53
N HIS A 198 -3.47 -6.95 -4.10
CA HIS A 198 -3.48 -8.36 -3.69
C HIS A 198 -2.88 -8.55 -2.30
N THR A 199 -1.76 -7.90 -1.99
CA THR A 199 -1.16 -7.91 -0.64
C THR A 199 -2.14 -7.41 0.41
N ALA A 200 -2.78 -6.26 0.17
CA ALA A 200 -3.76 -5.68 1.09
C ALA A 200 -4.94 -6.63 1.39
N ARG A 201 -5.47 -7.34 0.37
CA ARG A 201 -6.50 -8.37 0.59
C ARG A 201 -5.98 -9.58 1.38
N GLY A 202 -4.71 -9.95 1.18
CA GLY A 202 -4.05 -10.98 1.97
C GLY A 202 -4.06 -10.65 3.45
N ILE A 203 -3.71 -9.40 3.80
CA ILE A 203 -3.69 -8.90 5.17
C ILE A 203 -5.09 -8.95 5.81
N THR A 204 -6.15 -8.60 5.07
CA THR A 204 -7.52 -8.62 5.62
C THR A 204 -8.14 -10.02 5.72
N SER A 205 -7.56 -11.03 5.06
CA SER A 205 -8.16 -12.37 4.96
C SER A 205 -7.49 -13.42 5.84
N HIS A 206 -6.34 -13.11 6.44
CA HIS A 206 -5.65 -13.99 7.39
C HIS A 206 -5.73 -13.43 8.82
N ASP A 207 -5.83 -14.34 9.78
CA ASP A 207 -5.72 -14.02 11.20
C ASP A 207 -4.24 -13.64 11.47
N LEU A 208 -3.99 -12.33 11.63
CA LEU A 208 -2.64 -11.77 11.80
C LEU A 208 -2.02 -12.10 13.16
N THR A 209 -2.67 -12.96 13.94
CA THR A 209 -2.25 -13.34 15.29
C THR A 209 -1.12 -14.37 15.30
N ASP A 210 -0.94 -15.18 14.25
CA ASP A 210 0.06 -16.26 14.21
C ASP A 210 1.36 -15.91 13.46
N SER A 211 1.37 -14.85 12.65
CA SER A 211 2.56 -14.45 11.89
C SER A 211 2.79 -12.94 12.01
N ALA A 212 3.65 -12.57 12.96
CA ALA A 212 4.04 -11.19 13.27
C ALA A 212 4.92 -10.51 12.20
N ARG A 213 4.88 -10.97 10.94
CA ARG A 213 5.58 -10.32 9.83
C ARG A 213 4.68 -10.27 8.62
N LEU A 214 4.26 -9.07 8.27
CA LEU A 214 3.55 -8.80 7.02
C LEU A 214 4.45 -9.18 5.82
N PRO A 215 3.89 -9.80 4.76
CA PRO A 215 4.69 -10.28 3.64
C PRO A 215 5.31 -9.14 2.82
N VAL A 216 6.55 -9.40 2.40
CA VAL A 216 7.41 -8.75 1.38
C VAL A 216 7.03 -7.31 0.99
N ARG A 217 7.87 -6.37 1.44
CA ARG A 217 7.91 -4.99 0.96
C ARG A 217 8.08 -4.99 -0.56
N HIS A 218 7.25 -4.23 -1.27
CA HIS A 218 7.38 -4.09 -2.72
C HIS A 218 8.59 -3.20 -3.02
N ASP A 219 9.56 -3.71 -3.79
CA ASP A 219 10.84 -3.09 -4.16
C ASP A 219 11.00 -2.86 -5.68
N GLY A 220 9.97 -3.20 -6.45
CA GLY A 220 9.98 -3.06 -7.90
C GLY A 220 10.13 -1.60 -8.35
N ARG A 221 11.05 -1.35 -9.29
CA ARG A 221 11.27 -0.04 -9.96
C ARG A 221 10.28 0.27 -11.09
N SER A 222 9.15 -0.43 -11.11
CA SER A 222 8.16 -0.31 -12.19
C SER A 222 7.00 0.56 -11.74
N GLY A 223 6.53 1.43 -12.63
CA GLY A 223 5.54 2.45 -12.32
C GLY A 223 6.16 3.85 -12.36
N GLY A 224 5.36 4.86 -12.70
CA GLY A 224 5.79 6.25 -12.66
C GLY A 224 6.06 6.73 -11.24
N PRO A 225 6.47 8.00 -11.08
CA PRO A 225 6.72 8.60 -9.76
C PRO A 225 5.51 8.52 -8.82
N GLU A 226 4.28 8.57 -9.34
CA GLU A 226 3.05 8.47 -8.55
C GLU A 226 2.89 7.07 -7.93
N VAL A 227 3.33 6.02 -8.64
CA VAL A 227 3.30 4.64 -8.13
C VAL A 227 4.38 4.44 -7.07
N GLU A 228 5.54 5.08 -7.24
CA GLU A 228 6.63 5.07 -6.27
C GLU A 228 6.25 5.73 -4.95
N GLU A 229 5.58 6.89 -5.01
CA GLU A 229 5.05 7.59 -3.83
C GLU A 229 4.03 6.72 -3.08
N LEU A 230 3.09 6.12 -3.81
CA LEU A 230 2.10 5.22 -3.20
C LEU A 230 2.76 3.97 -2.60
N ARG A 231 3.78 3.40 -3.27
CA ARG A 231 4.55 2.26 -2.76
C ARG A 231 5.27 2.59 -1.46
N THR A 232 5.86 3.77 -1.39
CA THR A 232 6.52 4.27 -0.16
C THR A 232 5.51 4.42 0.96
N ALA A 233 4.39 5.13 0.72
CA ALA A 233 3.34 5.31 1.72
C ALA A 233 2.76 3.97 2.21
N PHE A 234 2.54 3.02 1.30
CA PHE A 234 2.05 1.68 1.64
C PHE A 234 3.06 0.91 2.50
N ASN A 235 4.35 0.94 2.15
CA ASN A 235 5.40 0.28 2.93
C ASN A 235 5.53 0.90 4.34
N THR A 236 5.44 2.22 4.47
CA THR A 236 5.42 2.90 5.78
C THR A 236 4.20 2.51 6.61
N MET A 237 3.02 2.39 6.00
CA MET A 237 1.82 1.90 6.69
C MET A 237 2.01 0.45 7.18
N LEU A 238 2.59 -0.44 6.36
CA LEU A 238 2.87 -1.83 6.77
C LEU A 238 3.85 -1.88 7.94
N GLU A 239 4.89 -1.07 7.92
CA GLU A 239 5.87 -0.98 9.01
C GLU A 239 5.23 -0.54 10.32
N HIS A 240 4.36 0.48 10.27
CA HIS A 240 3.64 0.93 11.45
C HIS A 240 2.65 -0.13 12.00
N ILE A 241 2.01 -0.90 11.12
CA ILE A 241 1.14 -2.01 11.54
C ILE A 241 1.96 -3.12 12.20
N ASP A 242 3.11 -3.50 11.62
CA ASP A 242 4.00 -4.54 12.15
C ASP A 242 4.48 -4.18 13.56
N GLU A 243 4.93 -2.92 13.74
CA GLU A 243 5.35 -2.38 15.03
C GLU A 243 4.21 -2.38 16.07
N SER A 244 3.02 -1.91 15.68
CA SER A 244 1.85 -1.87 16.57
C SER A 244 1.40 -3.27 17.00
N LEU A 245 1.40 -4.25 16.08
CA LEU A 245 1.05 -5.63 16.39
C LEU A 245 2.09 -6.29 17.30
N ALA A 246 3.39 -5.99 17.10
CA ALA A 246 4.45 -6.48 17.97
C ALA A 246 4.28 -5.98 19.40
N VAL A 247 4.06 -4.67 19.58
CA VAL A 247 3.81 -4.05 20.90
C VAL A 247 2.58 -4.67 21.57
N ARG A 248 1.48 -4.84 20.82
CA ARG A 248 0.25 -5.44 21.34
C ARG A 248 0.46 -6.90 21.78
N THR A 249 1.15 -7.69 20.95
CA THR A 249 1.42 -9.11 21.25
C THR A 249 2.28 -9.25 22.49
N GLU A 250 3.30 -8.40 22.64
CA GLU A 250 4.15 -8.39 23.81
C GLU A 250 3.36 -8.00 25.07
N ALA A 251 2.52 -6.96 25.00
CA ALA A 251 1.64 -6.55 26.10
C ALA A 251 0.68 -7.67 26.51
N GLU A 252 0.08 -8.37 25.54
CA GLU A 252 -0.80 -9.51 25.81
C GLU A 252 -0.06 -10.67 26.48
N GLN A 253 1.15 -11.01 26.02
CA GLN A 253 1.99 -12.03 26.64
C GLN A 253 2.40 -11.67 28.08
N ARG A 254 2.69 -10.38 28.35
CA ARG A 254 2.97 -9.90 29.72
C ARG A 254 1.73 -10.03 30.60
N LEU A 255 0.55 -9.65 30.11
CA LEU A 255 -0.72 -9.79 30.85
C LEU A 255 -1.04 -11.26 31.16
N ARG A 256 -0.91 -12.15 30.17
CA ARG A 256 -1.15 -13.60 30.37
C ARG A 256 -0.22 -14.18 31.43
N ARG A 257 1.08 -13.82 31.42
CA ARG A 257 2.04 -14.22 32.46
C ARG A 257 1.65 -13.67 33.84
N PHE A 258 1.33 -12.38 33.93
CA PHE A 258 0.89 -11.76 35.18
C PHE A 258 -0.32 -12.45 35.80
N VAL A 259 -1.36 -12.75 35.00
CA VAL A 259 -2.57 -13.45 35.48
C VAL A 259 -2.24 -14.86 35.95
N ALA A 260 -1.38 -15.58 35.21
CA ALA A 260 -0.95 -16.92 35.60
C ALA A 260 -0.20 -16.91 36.94
N ASP A 261 0.78 -16.02 37.10
CA ASP A 261 1.60 -15.93 38.31
C ASP A 261 0.76 -15.47 39.52
N ALA A 262 -0.10 -14.46 39.35
CA ALA A 262 -1.02 -14.02 40.40
C ALA A 262 -1.97 -15.15 40.85
N SER A 263 -2.48 -15.94 39.89
CA SER A 263 -3.34 -17.09 40.20
C SER A 263 -2.62 -18.16 41.03
N HIS A 264 -1.34 -18.40 40.74
CA HIS A 264 -0.53 -19.37 41.48
C HIS A 264 -0.23 -18.89 42.91
N GLU A 265 0.14 -17.62 43.07
CA GLU A 265 0.51 -17.06 44.38
C GLU A 265 -0.69 -16.81 45.28
N LEU A 266 -1.89 -16.60 44.74
CA LEU A 266 -3.13 -16.54 45.54
C LEU A 266 -3.64 -17.94 45.95
N ARG A 267 -3.40 -18.98 45.16
CA ARG A 267 -3.88 -20.34 45.45
C ARG A 267 -3.25 -20.93 46.72
N THR A 268 -1.96 -20.68 46.95
CA THR A 268 -1.21 -21.20 48.10
C THR A 268 -1.76 -20.70 49.45
N PRO A 269 -1.86 -19.39 49.72
CA PRO A 269 -2.42 -18.89 50.96
C PRO A 269 -3.90 -19.24 51.09
N LEU A 270 -4.66 -19.32 50.00
CA LEU A 270 -6.05 -19.77 50.03
C LEU A 270 -6.18 -21.23 50.51
N MET A 271 -5.29 -22.12 50.06
CA MET A 271 -5.22 -23.50 50.56
C MET A 271 -4.83 -23.54 52.05
N SER A 272 -3.88 -22.71 52.49
CA SER A 272 -3.50 -22.60 53.90
C SER A 272 -4.64 -22.09 54.78
N VAL A 273 -5.35 -21.04 54.35
CA VAL A 273 -6.56 -20.49 55.00
C VAL A 273 -7.60 -21.59 55.15
N ARG A 274 -7.86 -22.36 54.08
CA ARG A 274 -8.80 -23.48 54.11
C ARG A 274 -8.34 -24.57 55.09
N GLY A 275 -7.08 -24.99 55.02
CA GLY A 275 -6.53 -26.01 55.91
C GLY A 275 -6.58 -25.60 57.39
N TYR A 276 -6.25 -24.34 57.72
CA TYR A 276 -6.37 -23.84 59.09
C TYR A 276 -7.82 -23.66 59.53
N ALA A 277 -8.75 -23.34 58.63
CA ALA A 277 -10.17 -23.32 58.93
C ALA A 277 -10.71 -24.72 59.23
N ASP A 278 -10.31 -25.73 58.45
CA ASP A 278 -10.67 -27.13 58.67
C ASP A 278 -10.12 -27.63 60.02
N LEU A 279 -8.85 -27.33 60.32
CA LEU A 279 -8.23 -27.63 61.63
C LEU A 279 -8.89 -26.87 62.78
N PHE A 280 -9.29 -25.62 62.58
CA PHE A 280 -10.02 -24.84 63.58
C PHE A 280 -11.38 -25.48 63.88
N GLN A 281 -12.10 -25.98 62.86
CA GLN A 281 -13.35 -26.73 63.05
C GLN A 281 -13.12 -28.06 63.77
N TYR A 282 -12.02 -28.77 63.49
CA TYR A 282 -11.70 -30.05 64.13
C TYR A 282 -11.23 -29.88 65.58
N ALA A 283 -10.40 -28.87 65.86
CA ALA A 283 -9.88 -28.52 67.19
C ALA A 283 -10.94 -27.85 68.09
N ALA A 284 -11.99 -27.26 67.50
CA ALA A 284 -13.14 -26.73 68.23
C ALA A 284 -13.86 -27.77 69.12
N ALA A 285 -13.57 -29.07 68.93
CA ALA A 285 -14.08 -30.14 69.77
C ALA A 285 -13.23 -30.48 71.02
N ASN A 286 -11.93 -30.12 71.09
CA ASN A 286 -11.01 -30.76 72.07
C ASN A 286 -10.01 -29.85 72.83
N ALA A 287 -9.59 -28.66 72.35
CA ALA A 287 -8.58 -27.84 73.04
C ALA A 287 -8.63 -26.31 72.71
N PRO A 288 -8.93 -25.42 73.68
CA PRO A 288 -9.03 -23.96 73.46
C PRO A 288 -7.74 -23.28 72.96
N GLU A 289 -6.58 -23.68 73.46
CA GLU A 289 -5.28 -23.07 73.11
C GLU A 289 -4.87 -23.36 71.65
N GLU A 290 -5.14 -24.57 71.14
CA GLU A 290 -4.91 -24.90 69.73
C GLU A 290 -5.83 -24.10 68.81
N ARG A 291 -7.05 -23.82 69.27
CA ARG A 291 -8.03 -23.01 68.56
C ARG A 291 -7.52 -21.59 68.33
N ASP A 292 -6.97 -20.96 69.36
CA ASP A 292 -6.42 -19.60 69.26
C ASP A 292 -5.17 -19.56 68.37
N LYS A 293 -4.34 -20.61 68.41
CA LYS A 293 -3.19 -20.76 67.50
C LYS A 293 -3.62 -20.88 66.03
N HIS A 294 -4.63 -21.68 65.71
CA HIS A 294 -5.15 -21.80 64.35
C HIS A 294 -5.84 -20.52 63.87
N LEU A 295 -6.58 -19.83 64.74
CA LEU A 295 -7.19 -18.54 64.44
C LEU A 295 -6.13 -17.45 64.17
N ALA A 296 -5.05 -17.43 64.94
CA ALA A 296 -3.92 -16.53 64.71
C ALA A 296 -3.27 -16.79 63.34
N ARG A 297 -3.08 -18.07 62.96
CA ARG A 297 -2.55 -18.45 61.64
C ARG A 297 -3.50 -18.06 60.50
N LEU A 298 -4.81 -18.24 60.67
CA LEU A 298 -5.83 -17.78 59.72
C LEU A 298 -5.76 -16.26 59.48
N ARG A 299 -5.72 -15.47 60.56
CA ARG A 299 -5.63 -14.00 60.49
C ARG A 299 -4.33 -13.54 59.82
N ALA A 300 -3.21 -14.17 60.16
CA ALA A 300 -1.92 -13.87 59.55
C ALA A 300 -1.93 -14.13 58.04
N GLU A 301 -2.56 -15.23 57.60
CA GLU A 301 -2.59 -15.57 56.19
C GLU A 301 -3.61 -14.73 55.40
N ALA A 302 -4.74 -14.35 56.00
CA ALA A 302 -5.67 -13.38 55.42
C ALA A 302 -5.02 -11.99 55.27
N ALA A 303 -4.27 -11.53 56.28
CA ALA A 303 -3.50 -10.28 56.19
C ALA A 303 -2.45 -10.35 55.08
N ARG A 304 -1.74 -11.49 54.96
CA ARG A 304 -0.77 -11.74 53.89
C ARG A 304 -1.42 -11.68 52.50
N MET A 305 -2.61 -12.25 52.32
CA MET A 305 -3.37 -12.14 51.06
C MET A 305 -3.77 -10.69 50.76
N GLY A 306 -4.14 -9.90 51.78
CA GLY A 306 -4.42 -8.47 51.62
C GLY A 306 -3.22 -7.71 51.04
N PHE A 307 -2.04 -7.84 51.66
CA PHE A 307 -0.82 -7.22 51.16
C PHE A 307 -0.46 -7.68 49.74
N LEU A 308 -0.60 -8.98 49.44
CA LEU A 308 -0.34 -9.51 48.10
C LEU A 308 -1.27 -8.87 47.06
N LEU A 309 -2.56 -8.75 47.38
CA LEU A 309 -3.54 -8.14 46.49
C LEU A 309 -3.26 -6.64 46.26
N ASP A 310 -2.93 -5.91 47.32
CA ASP A 310 -2.59 -4.49 47.24
C ASP A 310 -1.34 -4.25 46.39
N ASP A 311 -0.30 -5.07 46.55
CA ASP A 311 0.90 -5.02 45.73
C ASP A 311 0.62 -5.34 44.25
N LEU A 312 -0.26 -6.30 43.97
CA LEU A 312 -0.66 -6.64 42.60
C LEU A 312 -1.46 -5.52 41.94
N LEU A 313 -2.41 -4.93 42.65
CA LEU A 313 -3.19 -3.78 42.15
C LEU A 313 -2.31 -2.56 41.93
N LEU A 314 -1.33 -2.33 42.83
CA LEU A 314 -0.35 -1.27 42.67
C LEU A 314 0.51 -1.49 41.43
N LEU A 315 1.09 -2.68 41.24
CA LEU A 315 1.89 -3.01 40.07
C LEU A 315 1.08 -2.90 38.77
N ALA A 316 -0.16 -3.39 38.74
CA ALA A 316 -1.03 -3.27 37.58
C ALA A 316 -1.32 -1.79 37.21
N ARG A 317 -1.50 -0.92 38.21
CA ARG A 317 -1.67 0.53 37.98
C ARG A 317 -0.39 1.20 37.48
N LEU A 318 0.78 0.81 38.01
CA LEU A 318 2.06 1.34 37.58
C LEU A 318 2.42 0.89 36.15
N ASP A 319 2.01 -0.30 35.73
CA ASP A 319 2.19 -0.78 34.35
C ASP A 319 1.26 -0.13 33.34
N ALA A 320 0.03 0.18 33.75
CA ALA A 320 -1.00 0.72 32.87
C ALA A 320 -0.79 2.22 32.54
N ALA A 321 0.07 2.92 33.27
CA ALA A 321 0.16 4.38 33.22
C ALA A 321 1.43 4.86 32.51
N GLU A 322 1.28 5.25 31.23
CA GLU A 322 2.14 6.27 30.59
C GLU A 322 1.58 7.70 30.78
N VAL A 323 0.31 7.85 31.19
CA VAL A 323 -0.41 9.14 31.13
C VAL A 323 -0.71 9.76 32.50
N GLU A 324 -0.91 8.97 33.57
CA GLU A 324 -1.09 9.50 34.94
C GLU A 324 -0.55 8.51 35.98
N THR A 325 0.73 8.65 36.33
CA THR A 325 1.29 7.94 37.48
C THR A 325 0.58 8.43 38.76
N PRO A 326 -0.07 7.58 39.57
CA PRO A 326 -0.82 8.02 40.76
C PRO A 326 0.12 8.33 41.95
N LEU A 327 1.25 8.98 41.68
CA LEU A 327 2.11 9.52 42.71
C LEU A 327 1.53 10.84 43.19
N ARG A 328 1.63 11.10 44.49
CA ARG A 328 1.29 12.40 45.09
C ARG A 328 2.58 13.07 45.58
N PRO A 329 3.45 13.52 44.65
CA PRO A 329 4.74 14.07 45.04
C PRO A 329 4.57 15.39 45.79
N ARG A 330 5.17 15.47 46.98
CA ARG A 330 5.27 16.68 47.80
C ARG A 330 6.73 16.89 48.20
N GLU A 331 7.09 18.12 48.58
CA GLU A 331 8.41 18.33 49.20
C GLU A 331 8.42 17.56 50.52
N THR A 332 9.38 16.65 50.68
CA THR A 332 9.56 15.85 51.89
C THR A 332 11.05 15.68 52.15
N ASP A 333 11.45 15.76 53.41
CA ASP A 333 12.81 15.48 53.83
C ASP A 333 13.07 13.97 53.81
N LEU A 334 14.01 13.54 52.96
CA LEU A 334 14.39 12.13 52.87
C LEU A 334 15.09 11.63 54.15
N VAL A 335 15.71 12.54 54.93
CA VAL A 335 16.34 12.19 56.22
C VAL A 335 15.26 11.72 57.20
N GLU A 336 14.17 12.48 57.33
CA GLU A 336 13.03 12.14 58.21
C GLU A 336 12.41 10.80 57.79
N LEU A 337 12.17 10.59 56.49
CA LEU A 337 11.63 9.33 55.97
C LEU A 337 12.52 8.11 56.28
N VAL A 338 13.85 8.26 56.19
CA VAL A 338 14.80 7.20 56.48
C VAL A 338 14.82 6.89 57.98
N GLU A 339 14.80 7.90 58.84
CA GLU A 339 14.74 7.70 60.31
C GLU A 339 13.44 7.05 60.73
N GLU A 340 12.30 7.51 60.22
CA GLU A 340 11.02 6.84 60.45
C GLU A 340 11.08 5.37 60.03
N ALA A 341 11.72 5.07 58.89
CA ALA A 341 11.88 3.72 58.36
C ALA A 341 12.73 2.85 59.27
N ALA A 342 13.84 3.40 59.72
CA ALA A 342 14.73 2.74 60.66
C ALA A 342 14.05 2.46 62.01
N ASP A 343 13.30 3.41 62.56
CA ASP A 343 12.62 3.24 63.85
C ASP A 343 11.55 2.16 63.81
N ALA A 344 10.73 2.11 62.75
CA ALA A 344 9.75 1.04 62.59
C ALA A 344 10.42 -0.34 62.43
N PHE A 345 11.55 -0.39 61.70
CA PHE A 345 12.30 -1.62 61.54
C PHE A 345 12.88 -2.11 62.87
N ARG A 346 13.53 -1.21 63.64
CA ARG A 346 14.04 -1.51 64.99
C ARG A 346 12.95 -2.02 65.92
N ALA A 347 11.74 -1.45 65.84
CA ALA A 347 10.61 -1.86 66.67
C ALA A 347 10.06 -3.26 66.31
N SER A 348 10.16 -3.67 65.06
CA SER A 348 9.58 -4.91 64.54
C SER A 348 10.57 -6.07 64.40
N HIS A 349 11.87 -5.77 64.31
CA HIS A 349 12.94 -6.73 64.07
C HIS A 349 14.09 -6.55 65.07
N ALA A 350 13.79 -6.69 66.36
CA ALA A 350 14.76 -6.50 67.45
C ALA A 350 16.00 -7.42 67.35
N ASP A 351 15.87 -8.54 66.64
CA ASP A 351 16.94 -9.51 66.41
C ASP A 351 17.92 -9.10 65.30
N HIS A 352 17.67 -7.99 64.60
CA HIS A 352 18.52 -7.47 63.51
C HIS A 352 19.02 -6.05 63.84
N PRO A 353 20.29 -5.90 64.27
CA PRO A 353 20.83 -4.58 64.58
C PRO A 353 20.88 -3.68 63.33
N LEU A 354 20.26 -2.50 63.43
CA LEU A 354 20.19 -1.50 62.35
C LEU A 354 20.97 -0.23 62.70
N THR A 355 21.98 0.09 61.89
CA THR A 355 22.75 1.34 61.97
C THR A 355 22.35 2.30 60.85
N VAL A 356 21.92 3.51 61.20
CA VAL A 356 21.75 4.60 60.22
C VAL A 356 23.03 5.42 60.25
N GLU A 357 23.74 5.46 59.13
CA GLU A 357 24.99 6.22 59.04
C GLU A 357 24.73 7.72 58.96
N PRO A 358 25.62 8.57 59.54
CA PRO A 358 25.45 10.02 59.50
C PRO A 358 25.35 10.55 58.07
N GLY A 359 24.20 11.14 57.74
CA GLY A 359 23.93 11.76 56.44
C GLY A 359 23.96 13.29 56.49
N PRO A 360 23.48 13.98 55.42
CA PRO A 360 23.22 15.42 55.48
C PRO A 360 22.14 15.73 56.55
N PRO A 361 22.15 16.94 57.15
CA PRO A 361 21.21 17.29 58.22
C PRO A 361 19.75 17.41 57.75
N SER A 362 19.54 17.69 56.46
CA SER A 362 18.24 17.73 55.80
C SER A 362 18.46 17.51 54.30
N LEU A 363 17.57 16.75 53.67
CA LEU A 363 17.61 16.51 52.23
C LEU A 363 16.19 16.53 51.63
N PRO A 364 15.63 17.73 51.36
CA PRO A 364 14.32 17.85 50.75
C PRO A 364 14.32 17.36 49.30
N ALA A 365 13.37 16.49 48.97
CA ALA A 365 13.12 16.00 47.62
C ALA A 365 11.62 16.03 47.30
N ARG A 366 11.27 16.19 46.02
CA ARG A 366 9.87 16.18 45.57
C ARG A 366 9.46 14.74 45.25
N VAL A 367 8.95 14.03 46.25
CA VAL A 367 8.63 12.59 46.19
C VAL A 367 7.25 12.30 46.80
N ASP A 368 6.68 11.14 46.50
CA ASP A 368 5.52 10.63 47.26
C ASP A 368 6.03 9.90 48.51
N PRO A 369 5.87 10.49 49.71
CA PRO A 369 6.48 9.94 50.91
C PRO A 369 5.89 8.59 51.33
N GLN A 370 4.60 8.32 51.05
CA GLN A 370 4.03 7.01 51.36
C GLN A 370 4.66 5.92 50.50
N ARG A 371 5.00 6.24 49.25
CA ARG A 371 5.60 5.29 48.31
C ARG A 371 7.10 5.12 48.52
N VAL A 372 7.83 6.21 48.78
CA VAL A 372 9.24 6.10 49.17
C VAL A 372 9.37 5.34 50.49
N ARG A 373 8.47 5.58 51.43
CA ARG A 373 8.41 4.80 52.67
C ARG A 373 8.19 3.31 52.41
N GLN A 374 7.24 2.96 51.55
CA GLN A 374 6.99 1.59 51.12
C GLN A 374 8.22 0.94 50.47
N VAL A 375 8.99 1.69 49.67
CA VAL A 375 10.27 1.19 49.12
C VAL A 375 11.24 0.84 50.25
N LEU A 376 11.44 1.74 51.22
CA LEU A 376 12.35 1.52 52.35
C LEU A 376 11.92 0.31 53.19
N ASP A 377 10.63 0.21 53.50
CA ASP A 377 10.06 -0.92 54.25
C ASP A 377 10.30 -2.24 53.51
N ASN A 378 10.12 -2.26 52.18
CA ASN A 378 10.37 -3.46 51.38
C ASN A 378 11.84 -3.87 51.40
N LEU A 379 12.78 -2.91 51.29
CA LEU A 379 14.21 -3.20 51.32
C LEU A 379 14.70 -3.66 52.70
N LEU A 380 14.26 -2.98 53.76
CA LEU A 380 14.61 -3.33 55.14
C LEU A 380 14.01 -4.67 55.56
N THR A 381 12.73 -4.90 55.26
CA THR A 381 12.09 -6.20 55.52
C THR A 381 12.76 -7.32 54.75
N ASN A 382 13.22 -7.06 53.51
CA ASN A 382 13.99 -8.03 52.74
C ASN A 382 15.29 -8.43 53.46
N ALA A 383 16.03 -7.45 54.01
CA ALA A 383 17.23 -7.71 54.80
C ALA A 383 16.94 -8.60 56.01
N ALA A 384 15.92 -8.30 56.82
CA ALA A 384 15.58 -9.15 57.98
C ALA A 384 15.13 -10.56 57.61
N MET A 385 14.35 -10.69 56.53
CA MET A 385 13.72 -11.95 56.14
C MET A 385 14.69 -12.94 55.49
N HIS A 386 15.70 -12.42 54.80
CA HIS A 386 16.65 -13.22 54.02
C HIS A 386 18.02 -13.36 54.68
N THR A 387 18.21 -12.78 55.87
CA THR A 387 19.44 -12.94 56.66
C THR A 387 19.16 -13.63 58.01
N PRO A 388 20.15 -14.35 58.59
CA PRO A 388 20.02 -14.89 59.94
C PRO A 388 19.84 -13.79 61.01
N PRO A 389 19.20 -14.09 62.15
CA PRO A 389 19.21 -13.22 63.32
C PRO A 389 20.64 -12.82 63.73
N GLY A 390 20.83 -11.58 64.16
CA GLY A 390 22.13 -10.98 64.51
C GLY A 390 22.91 -10.41 63.33
N THR A 391 22.37 -10.47 62.10
CA THR A 391 23.00 -9.85 60.93
C THR A 391 22.86 -8.33 60.99
N GLU A 392 23.97 -7.62 60.82
CA GLU A 392 23.97 -6.16 60.76
C GLU A 392 23.33 -5.66 59.46
N VAL A 393 22.43 -4.69 59.63
CA VAL A 393 21.82 -3.94 58.54
C VAL A 393 22.25 -2.48 58.68
N SER A 394 22.57 -1.83 57.56
CA SER A 394 22.88 -0.40 57.55
C SER A 394 22.08 0.36 56.50
N VAL A 395 21.75 1.61 56.84
CA VAL A 395 21.14 2.57 55.89
C VAL A 395 22.01 3.81 55.81
N THR A 396 22.38 4.19 54.60
CA THR A 396 23.15 5.41 54.34
C THR A 396 22.39 6.31 53.37
N LEU A 397 22.25 7.58 53.71
CA LEU A 397 21.72 8.62 52.81
C LEU A 397 22.85 9.56 52.39
N SER A 398 23.07 9.67 51.08
CA SER A 398 24.12 10.52 50.52
C SER A 398 23.65 11.26 49.27
N VAL A 399 24.36 12.31 48.88
CA VAL A 399 24.11 13.05 47.64
C VAL A 399 25.27 12.84 46.69
N SER A 400 24.98 12.48 45.43
CA SER A 400 26.01 12.32 44.41
C SER A 400 25.44 12.64 43.04
N GLY A 401 26.09 13.55 42.30
CA GLY A 401 25.69 13.91 40.94
C GLY A 401 24.27 14.48 40.80
N GLY A 402 23.78 15.23 41.79
CA GLY A 402 22.42 15.78 41.78
C GLY A 402 21.31 14.77 42.13
N MET A 403 21.68 13.56 42.55
CA MET A 403 20.75 12.51 42.98
C MET A 403 20.92 12.24 44.48
N ALA A 404 19.80 12.04 45.18
CA ALA A 404 19.79 11.41 46.49
C ALA A 404 20.01 9.91 46.33
N ARG A 405 20.99 9.35 47.04
CA ARG A 405 21.27 7.93 47.07
C ARG A 405 21.00 7.37 48.47
N ILE A 406 19.99 6.52 48.56
CA ILE A 406 19.70 5.73 49.77
C ILE A 406 20.28 4.34 49.54
N ARG A 407 21.21 3.92 50.39
CA ARG A 407 21.73 2.55 50.38
C ARG A 407 21.17 1.77 51.56
N VAL A 408 20.64 0.59 51.31
CA VAL A 408 20.27 -0.39 52.34
C VAL A 408 21.19 -1.59 52.15
N ALA A 409 22.05 -1.85 53.13
CA ALA A 409 23.03 -2.93 53.08
C ALA A 409 22.83 -3.93 54.21
N ASP A 410 23.08 -5.21 53.94
CA ASP A 410 23.14 -6.27 54.94
C ASP A 410 24.41 -7.12 54.79
N ALA A 411 24.89 -7.64 55.92
CA ALA A 411 26.02 -8.57 56.00
C ALA A 411 25.57 -10.05 55.87
N GLY A 412 24.53 -10.29 55.06
CA GLY A 412 23.94 -11.60 54.84
C GLY A 412 24.71 -12.50 53.86
N PRO A 413 24.12 -13.64 53.44
CA PRO A 413 24.78 -14.57 52.51
C PRO A 413 25.04 -13.98 51.11
N GLY A 414 24.45 -12.82 50.79
CA GLY A 414 24.52 -12.20 49.46
C GLY A 414 23.58 -12.86 48.45
N ILE A 415 23.48 -12.25 47.27
CA ILE A 415 22.67 -12.75 46.14
C ILE A 415 23.59 -13.36 45.07
N PRO A 416 23.35 -14.62 44.64
CA PRO A 416 24.15 -15.27 43.61
C PRO A 416 24.17 -14.47 42.30
N PRO A 417 25.29 -14.42 41.55
CA PRO A 417 25.40 -13.62 40.34
C PRO A 417 24.31 -13.88 39.30
N ALA A 418 23.89 -15.15 39.14
CA ALA A 418 22.86 -15.56 38.19
C ALA A 418 21.45 -15.00 38.52
N ASP A 419 21.23 -14.60 39.77
CA ASP A 419 19.93 -14.13 40.25
C ASP A 419 19.82 -12.61 40.32
N ARG A 420 20.95 -11.89 40.28
CA ARG A 420 21.01 -10.44 40.55
C ARG A 420 20.16 -9.59 39.59
N GLU A 421 20.06 -9.99 38.34
CA GLU A 421 19.24 -9.29 37.33
C GLU A 421 17.75 -9.58 37.51
N ARG A 422 17.42 -10.73 38.12
CA ARG A 422 16.05 -11.25 38.21
C ARG A 422 15.39 -10.96 39.55
N VAL A 423 16.11 -10.50 40.57
CA VAL A 423 15.52 -10.22 41.89
C VAL A 423 14.47 -9.11 41.89
N PHE A 424 14.45 -8.28 40.84
CA PHE A 424 13.42 -7.26 40.62
C PHE A 424 12.25 -7.77 39.77
N ASP A 425 12.32 -8.99 39.23
CA ASP A 425 11.22 -9.63 38.53
C ASP A 425 10.10 -9.98 39.52
N ARG A 426 8.85 -9.91 39.05
CA ARG A 426 7.68 -10.22 39.86
C ARG A 426 7.71 -11.68 40.28
N PHE A 427 7.39 -11.93 41.54
CA PHE A 427 7.30 -13.27 42.12
C PHE A 427 8.63 -14.06 42.05
N TYR A 428 9.75 -13.39 41.74
CA TYR A 428 11.04 -14.04 41.71
C TYR A 428 11.59 -14.26 43.11
N ARG A 429 12.17 -15.44 43.33
CA ARG A 429 12.74 -15.86 44.61
C ARG A 429 13.93 -16.76 44.33
N VAL A 430 15.07 -16.45 44.95
CA VAL A 430 16.35 -17.19 44.80
C VAL A 430 16.20 -18.66 45.22
N ASP A 431 15.53 -18.92 46.36
CA ASP A 431 15.28 -20.28 46.87
C ASP A 431 13.80 -20.55 47.11
N LYS A 432 13.15 -21.33 46.24
CA LYS A 432 11.70 -21.68 46.36
C LYS A 432 11.37 -22.59 47.56
N ALA A 433 12.34 -23.34 48.10
CA ALA A 433 12.12 -24.35 49.13
C ALA A 433 12.22 -23.81 50.58
N ARG A 434 13.18 -22.93 50.87
CA ARG A 434 13.41 -22.36 52.23
C ARG A 434 12.50 -21.18 52.58
N SER A 435 11.89 -20.57 51.56
CA SER A 435 11.21 -19.27 51.69
C SER A 435 9.69 -19.39 51.88
N ARG A 436 9.11 -20.59 51.77
CA ARG A 436 7.69 -20.85 52.10
C ARG A 436 7.40 -20.70 53.59
N ASP A 437 8.34 -21.08 54.46
CA ASP A 437 8.15 -21.02 55.92
C ASP A 437 8.41 -19.63 56.51
N ARG A 438 9.23 -18.80 55.86
CA ARG A 438 9.55 -17.44 56.34
C ARG A 438 8.62 -16.36 55.76
N GLY A 439 8.01 -16.57 54.59
CA GLY A 439 6.87 -15.77 54.13
C GLY A 439 7.22 -14.44 53.46
N GLY A 440 7.41 -14.46 52.15
CA GLY A 440 7.46 -13.26 51.31
C GLY A 440 6.82 -13.56 49.96
N SER A 441 6.09 -12.59 49.38
CA SER A 441 5.38 -12.75 48.09
C SER A 441 6.30 -12.77 46.88
N GLY A 442 7.56 -12.36 47.03
CA GLY A 442 8.44 -12.06 45.88
C GLY A 442 8.01 -10.83 45.09
N LEU A 443 7.08 -10.02 45.61
CA LEU A 443 6.65 -8.76 44.98
C LEU A 443 7.35 -7.53 45.55
N GLY A 444 7.86 -7.57 46.78
CA GLY A 444 8.39 -6.38 47.46
C GLY A 444 9.48 -5.64 46.70
N LEU A 445 10.46 -6.37 46.14
CA LEU A 445 11.53 -5.78 45.31
C LEU A 445 11.02 -5.28 43.96
N ALA A 446 10.07 -5.99 43.33
CA ALA A 446 9.44 -5.55 42.09
C ALA A 446 8.61 -4.27 42.29
N VAL A 447 7.88 -4.17 43.40
CA VAL A 447 7.14 -2.97 43.82
C VAL A 447 8.12 -1.83 44.08
N ALA A 448 9.21 -2.08 44.81
CA ALA A 448 10.23 -1.08 45.07
C ALA A 448 10.82 -0.52 43.75
N ALA A 449 11.19 -1.40 42.82
CA ALA A 449 11.72 -1.00 41.52
C ALA A 449 10.72 -0.20 40.69
N SER A 450 9.45 -0.63 40.63
CA SER A 450 8.40 0.08 39.89
C SER A 450 8.09 1.45 40.50
N LEU A 451 8.06 1.57 41.84
CA LEU A 451 7.85 2.85 42.52
C LEU A 451 9.01 3.82 42.31
N ILE A 452 10.25 3.36 42.39
CA ILE A 452 11.41 4.21 42.13
C ILE A 452 11.47 4.65 40.66
N ARG A 453 11.19 3.75 39.72
CA ARG A 453 11.06 4.11 38.30
C ARG A 453 9.96 5.13 38.05
N ALA A 454 8.82 4.98 38.72
CA ALA A 454 7.71 5.92 38.67
C ALA A 454 8.08 7.33 39.19
N HIS A 455 9.07 7.43 40.10
CA HIS A 455 9.66 8.69 40.55
C HIS A 455 10.79 9.21 39.64
N GLY A 456 11.04 8.57 38.50
CA GLY A 456 12.16 8.91 37.60
C GLY A 456 13.54 8.52 38.16
N GLY A 457 13.59 7.64 39.16
CA GLY A 457 14.81 7.15 39.79
C GLY A 457 15.25 5.78 39.28
N THR A 458 16.35 5.27 39.86
CA THR A 458 16.86 3.91 39.63
C THR A 458 17.06 3.15 40.93
N ILE A 459 16.89 1.83 40.89
CA ILE A 459 17.30 0.93 41.98
C ILE A 459 18.31 -0.06 41.43
N GLU A 460 19.42 -0.22 42.14
CA GLU A 460 20.53 -1.09 41.74
C GLU A 460 20.87 -2.04 42.87
N LEU A 461 21.29 -3.24 42.51
CA LEU A 461 21.82 -4.23 43.44
C LEU A 461 23.33 -4.33 43.24
N ALA A 462 24.08 -4.12 44.32
CA ALA A 462 25.50 -4.37 44.42
C ALA A 462 25.79 -5.36 45.56
N GLY A 463 26.93 -6.05 45.52
CA GLY A 463 27.35 -6.95 46.59
C GLY A 463 28.35 -8.00 46.14
N GLU A 464 29.16 -8.47 47.08
CA GLU A 464 30.01 -9.66 46.93
C GLU A 464 29.36 -10.83 47.69
N PRO A 465 29.78 -12.10 47.49
CA PRO A 465 29.34 -13.17 48.38
C PRO A 465 29.59 -12.79 49.84
N GLY A 466 28.53 -12.70 50.66
CA GLY A 466 28.63 -12.20 52.05
C GLY A 466 28.14 -10.77 52.30
N SER A 467 27.63 -10.06 51.27
CA SER A 467 26.90 -8.80 51.47
C SER A 467 25.88 -8.52 50.36
N THR A 468 24.80 -7.83 50.72
CA THR A 468 23.79 -7.35 49.77
C THR A 468 23.59 -5.86 49.98
N THR A 469 23.68 -5.07 48.92
CA THR A 469 23.46 -3.61 48.98
C THR A 469 22.49 -3.18 47.90
N PHE A 470 21.31 -2.72 48.29
CA PHE A 470 20.38 -2.04 47.39
C PHE A 470 20.65 -0.54 47.42
N THR A 471 20.85 0.07 46.25
CA THR A 471 21.04 1.51 46.09
C THR A 471 19.87 2.10 45.32
N VAL A 472 19.09 2.96 45.99
CA VAL A 472 18.01 3.74 45.40
C VAL A 472 18.53 5.13 45.07
N SER A 473 18.38 5.56 43.81
CA SER A 473 18.75 6.90 43.33
C SER A 473 17.51 7.69 42.93
N LEU A 474 17.29 8.86 43.54
CA LEU A 474 16.17 9.77 43.26
C LEU A 474 16.70 11.15 42.86
N SER A 475 16.08 11.79 41.87
CA SER A 475 16.48 13.14 41.44
C SER A 475 16.15 14.17 42.51
N LEU A 476 17.12 15.03 42.84
CA LEU A 476 16.91 16.22 43.67
C LEU A 476 16.44 17.43 42.85
N THR A 477 16.47 17.31 41.52
CA THR A 477 16.10 18.38 40.59
C THR A 477 14.57 18.42 40.45
N LYS A 478 13.97 19.61 40.61
CA LYS A 478 12.54 19.81 40.30
C LYS A 478 12.33 19.50 38.80
N PRO A 479 11.38 18.62 38.43
CA PRO A 479 11.00 18.45 37.04
C PRO A 479 10.38 19.72 36.48
#